data_AF-A0AAD4LBA5-F1
#
_entry.id   AF-A0AAD4LBA5-F1
#
_cell.length_a   1.000
_cell.length_b   1.000
_cell.length_c   1.000
_cell.angle_alpha   90.00
_cell.angle_beta   90.00
_cell.angle_gamma   90.00
#
_symmetry.space_group_name_H-M   'P 1'
#
loop_
_entity.id
_entity.type
_entity.pdbx_description
1 polymer ?
#
loop_
_entity_poly.entity_id
_entity_poly.type
_entity_poly.pdbx_seq_one_letter_code
_entity_poly.pdbx_strand_id
1 'polypeptide(L)'
;MAAPPNPPPVVLPAPPNDPQVQLPPAPLYPPTRNDVLQAVWHHWAVDASINAFPQPFPAETEANCTLDDHYESVIYEHSVVAQAAAAAAPEAMVSPAVLSEIHQLHNKIHQVQVNLQNTRAEILPDLKRLMNQSRGEGNIVPFEVVPFTNGTDPTLPPHNLPPLHH
;
A
#
# COMPACT_ATOMS: atom_id res chain seq x y z
N MET A 1 6.67 41.23 -4.20
CA MET A 1 6.07 40.03 -3.58
C MET A 1 6.84 38.84 -4.13
N ALA A 2 7.36 37.96 -3.26
CA ALA A 2 8.04 36.76 -3.72
C ALA A 2 7.00 35.75 -4.22
N ALA A 3 7.27 35.07 -5.34
CA ALA A 3 6.42 33.99 -5.82
C ALA A 3 6.32 32.90 -4.74
N PRO A 4 5.14 32.27 -4.56
CA PRO A 4 5.01 31.15 -3.63
C PRO A 4 6.00 30.04 -4.02
N PRO A 5 6.57 29.32 -3.03
CA PRO A 5 7.47 28.22 -3.31
C PRO A 5 6.76 27.14 -4.13
N ASN A 6 7.46 26.59 -5.13
CA ASN A 6 6.94 25.48 -5.92
C ASN A 6 6.54 24.30 -5.01
N PRO A 7 5.35 23.69 -5.18
CA PRO A 7 5.01 22.48 -4.46
C PRO A 7 6.04 21.37 -4.71
N PRO A 8 6.20 20.44 -3.74
CA PRO A 8 7.14 19.34 -3.87
C PRO A 8 6.84 18.49 -5.12
N PRO A 9 7.85 17.89 -5.76
CA PRO A 9 7.65 16.97 -6.87
C PRO A 9 6.77 15.79 -6.46
N VAL A 10 5.87 15.37 -7.35
CA VAL A 10 5.08 14.14 -7.14
C VAL A 10 5.99 12.93 -7.26
N VAL A 11 5.97 12.08 -6.24
CA VAL A 11 6.71 10.82 -6.21
C VAL A 11 5.91 9.77 -6.98
N LEU A 12 6.57 8.98 -7.82
CA LEU A 12 5.94 7.85 -8.50
C LEU A 12 5.56 6.77 -7.47
N PRO A 13 4.43 6.06 -7.65
CA PRO A 13 4.09 4.96 -6.77
C PRO A 13 5.12 3.83 -6.92
N ALA A 14 5.20 2.96 -5.92
CA ALA A 14 5.98 1.73 -6.05
C ALA A 14 5.43 0.87 -7.21
N PRO A 15 6.28 0.03 -7.86
CA PRO A 15 5.78 -0.93 -8.83
C PRO A 15 4.69 -1.81 -8.21
N PRO A 16 3.50 -1.90 -8.84
CA PRO A 16 2.41 -2.68 -8.30
C PRO A 16 2.75 -4.17 -8.32
N ASN A 17 2.17 -4.92 -7.39
CA ASN A 17 2.37 -6.38 -7.33
C ASN A 17 1.86 -7.11 -8.59
N ASP A 18 0.83 -6.60 -9.26
CA ASP A 18 0.39 -7.13 -10.56
C ASP A 18 1.24 -6.58 -11.71
N PRO A 19 2.04 -7.41 -12.41
CA PRO A 19 2.87 -6.95 -13.52
C PRO A 19 2.07 -6.50 -14.74
N GLN A 20 0.76 -6.78 -14.81
CA GLN A 20 -0.12 -6.28 -15.87
C GLN A 20 -0.54 -4.83 -15.64
N VAL A 21 -0.47 -4.34 -14.39
CA VAL A 21 -0.76 -2.95 -14.08
C VAL A 21 0.48 -2.10 -14.36
N GLN A 22 0.40 -1.26 -15.39
CA GLN A 22 1.51 -0.40 -15.77
C GLN A 22 1.65 0.79 -14.82
N LEU A 23 2.90 1.10 -14.46
CA LEU A 23 3.25 2.35 -13.79
C LEU A 23 2.95 3.54 -14.72
N PRO A 24 2.32 4.60 -14.20
CA PRO A 24 2.12 5.82 -14.95
C PRO A 24 3.47 6.52 -15.18
N PRO A 25 3.62 7.31 -16.26
CA PRO A 25 4.81 8.11 -16.46
C PRO A 25 4.97 9.17 -15.36
N ALA A 26 6.20 9.63 -15.14
CA ALA A 26 6.43 10.77 -14.25
C ALA A 26 5.65 12.00 -14.77
N PRO A 27 4.84 12.65 -13.92
CA PRO A 27 4.04 13.79 -14.35
C PRO A 27 4.94 14.98 -14.70
N LEU A 28 4.50 15.80 -15.66
CA LEU A 28 5.17 17.05 -15.98
C LEU A 28 4.99 18.08 -14.84
N TYR A 29 5.83 19.13 -14.85
CA TYR A 29 5.66 20.26 -13.93
C TYR A 29 5.41 21.56 -14.72
N PRO A 30 4.23 22.20 -14.57
CA PRO A 30 3.07 21.71 -13.83
C PRO A 30 2.42 20.48 -14.49
N PRO A 31 1.71 19.62 -13.74
CA PRO A 31 1.04 18.47 -14.32
C PRO A 31 -0.02 18.90 -15.32
N THR A 32 -0.04 18.23 -16.46
CA THR A 32 -0.99 18.44 -17.52
C THR A 32 -2.30 17.69 -17.25
N ARG A 33 -3.34 18.01 -18.02
CA ARG A 33 -4.58 17.22 -18.03
C ARG A 33 -4.30 15.74 -18.34
N ASN A 34 -3.33 15.45 -19.20
CA ASN A 34 -2.98 14.07 -19.53
C ASN A 34 -2.36 13.35 -18.34
N ASP A 35 -1.51 14.02 -17.56
CA ASP A 35 -0.91 13.44 -16.34
C ASP A 35 -2.00 13.07 -15.31
N VAL A 36 -3.00 13.94 -15.14
CA VAL A 36 -4.17 13.65 -14.27
C VAL A 36 -4.93 12.43 -14.77
N LEU A 37 -5.22 12.34 -16.08
CA LEU A 37 -5.94 11.20 -16.65
C LEU A 37 -5.16 9.88 -16.49
N GLN A 38 -3.84 9.91 -16.68
CA GLN A 38 -2.98 8.74 -16.48
C GLN A 38 -2.98 8.28 -15.01
N ALA A 39 -2.97 9.21 -14.05
CA ALA A 39 -3.04 8.86 -12.64
C ALA A 39 -4.37 8.22 -12.25
N VAL A 40 -5.49 8.77 -12.74
CA VAL A 40 -6.84 8.19 -12.55
C VAL A 40 -6.94 6.80 -13.20
N TRP A 41 -6.41 6.63 -14.41
CA TRP A 41 -6.41 5.32 -15.08
C TRP A 41 -5.56 4.29 -14.35
N HIS A 42 -4.42 4.70 -13.79
CA HIS A 42 -3.59 3.82 -12.99
C HIS A 42 -4.34 3.31 -11.75
N HIS A 43 -4.96 4.20 -10.97
CA HIS A 43 -5.80 3.80 -9.84
C HIS A 43 -6.93 2.86 -10.25
N TRP A 44 -7.64 3.18 -11.35
CA TRP A 44 -8.68 2.28 -11.86
C TRP A 44 -8.15 0.90 -12.27
N ALA A 45 -6.96 0.83 -12.86
CA ALA A 45 -6.32 -0.44 -13.22
C ALA A 45 -5.95 -1.29 -11.99
N VAL A 46 -5.46 -0.65 -10.92
CA VAL A 46 -5.21 -1.30 -9.62
C VAL A 46 -6.51 -1.88 -9.05
N ASP A 47 -7.58 -1.07 -9.02
CA ASP A 47 -8.90 -1.53 -8.56
C ASP A 47 -9.45 -2.68 -9.41
N ALA A 48 -9.26 -2.62 -10.73
CA ALA A 48 -9.68 -3.69 -11.62
C ALA A 48 -8.91 -4.99 -11.36
N SER A 49 -7.60 -4.91 -11.10
CA SER A 49 -6.78 -6.08 -10.73
C SER A 49 -7.25 -6.71 -9.41
N ILE A 50 -7.51 -5.89 -8.39
CA ILE A 50 -8.05 -6.36 -7.10
C ILE A 50 -9.42 -7.04 -7.29
N ASN A 51 -10.31 -6.44 -8.07
CA ASN A 51 -11.69 -6.92 -8.25
C ASN A 51 -11.81 -8.10 -9.23
N ALA A 52 -10.85 -8.32 -10.11
CA ALA A 52 -10.83 -9.47 -11.03
C ALA A 52 -10.72 -10.81 -10.28
N PHE A 53 -10.20 -10.79 -9.05
CA PHE A 53 -10.06 -11.96 -8.20
C PHE A 53 -10.62 -11.69 -6.80
N PRO A 54 -11.95 -11.71 -6.62
CA PRO A 54 -12.57 -11.60 -5.29
C PRO A 54 -12.31 -12.90 -4.52
N GLN A 55 -11.10 -13.06 -3.97
CA GLN A 55 -10.74 -14.21 -3.16
C GLN A 55 -11.26 -14.03 -1.73
N PRO A 56 -11.99 -15.01 -1.16
CA PRO A 56 -12.55 -14.88 0.18
C PRO A 56 -11.51 -14.97 1.31
N PHE A 57 -10.26 -15.39 1.07
CA PHE A 57 -9.21 -15.61 2.08
C PHE A 57 -7.80 -15.55 1.41
N PRO A 58 -6.68 -15.41 2.15
CA PRO A 58 -5.42 -14.96 1.56
C PRO A 58 -4.74 -16.11 0.81
N ALA A 59 -5.11 -16.28 -0.46
CA ALA A 59 -4.14 -16.73 -1.44
C ALA A 59 -3.42 -15.46 -1.89
N GLU A 60 -2.29 -15.16 -1.25
CA GLU A 60 -1.25 -14.28 -1.81
C GLU A 60 -0.73 -14.95 -3.08
N THR A 61 -1.54 -14.98 -4.14
CA THR A 61 -0.99 -15.16 -5.47
C THR A 61 -0.22 -13.87 -5.73
N GLU A 62 1.11 -13.95 -5.64
CA GLU A 62 2.08 -12.85 -5.74
C GLU A 62 1.86 -11.91 -6.95
N ALA A 63 1.03 -12.31 -7.91
CA ALA A 63 0.78 -11.62 -9.16
C ALA A 63 -0.44 -10.67 -9.17
N ASN A 64 -1.15 -10.46 -8.06
CA ASN A 64 -2.31 -9.57 -8.03
C ASN A 64 -2.04 -8.30 -7.20
N CYS A 65 -2.67 -7.19 -7.58
CA CYS A 65 -2.65 -5.98 -6.78
C CYS A 65 -3.24 -6.24 -5.39
N THR A 66 -2.67 -5.55 -4.41
CA THR A 66 -3.01 -5.61 -3.00
C THR A 66 -3.68 -4.32 -2.54
N LEU A 67 -4.19 -4.32 -1.31
CA LEU A 67 -4.69 -3.09 -0.68
C LEU A 67 -3.60 -2.02 -0.56
N ASP A 68 -2.33 -2.40 -0.39
CA ASP A 68 -1.23 -1.44 -0.30
C ASP A 68 -1.02 -0.76 -1.68
N ASP A 69 -1.08 -1.52 -2.78
CA ASP A 69 -1.06 -0.97 -4.14
C ASP A 69 -2.22 0.02 -4.38
N HIS A 70 -3.42 -0.30 -3.86
CA HIS A 70 -4.56 0.61 -3.92
C HIS A 70 -4.27 1.93 -3.20
N TYR A 71 -3.78 1.87 -1.96
CA TYR A 71 -3.47 3.08 -1.19
C TYR A 71 -2.42 3.96 -1.88
N GLU A 72 -1.35 3.35 -2.40
CA GLU A 72 -0.31 4.06 -3.14
C GLU A 72 -0.87 4.72 -4.42
N SER A 73 -1.75 4.03 -5.15
CA SER A 73 -2.39 4.59 -6.35
C SER A 73 -3.29 5.80 -6.04
N VAL A 74 -4.03 5.76 -4.93
CA VAL A 74 -4.89 6.87 -4.48
C VAL A 74 -4.05 8.07 -4.06
N ILE A 75 -2.96 7.86 -3.31
CA ILE A 75 -2.04 8.92 -2.90
C ILE A 75 -1.41 9.59 -4.13
N TYR A 76 -0.97 8.79 -5.10
CA TYR A 76 -0.42 9.30 -6.35
C TYR A 76 -1.43 10.13 -7.13
N GLU A 77 -2.64 9.62 -7.36
CA GLU A 77 -3.72 10.35 -8.05
C GLU A 77 -3.98 11.72 -7.40
N HIS A 78 -4.17 11.73 -6.08
CA HIS A 78 -4.45 12.96 -5.34
C HIS A 78 -3.30 13.96 -5.43
N SER A 79 -2.05 13.47 -5.40
CA SER A 79 -0.87 14.32 -5.51
C SER A 79 -0.78 15.00 -6.88
N VAL A 80 -1.04 14.26 -7.96
CA VAL A 80 -1.07 14.82 -9.33
C VAL A 80 -2.21 15.83 -9.49
N VAL A 81 -3.41 15.49 -9.01
CA VAL A 81 -4.59 16.37 -9.07
C VAL A 81 -4.36 17.66 -8.27
N ALA A 82 -3.82 17.57 -7.06
CA ALA A 82 -3.55 18.73 -6.22
C ALA A 82 -2.53 19.67 -6.86
N GLN A 83 -1.47 19.13 -7.46
CA GLN A 83 -0.45 19.93 -8.13
C GLN A 83 -0.95 20.54 -9.45
N ALA A 84 -1.76 19.80 -10.22
CA ALA A 84 -2.45 20.35 -11.39
C ALA A 84 -3.41 21.50 -11.01
N ALA A 85 -4.17 21.32 -9.92
CA ALA A 85 -5.11 22.32 -9.42
C ALA A 85 -4.38 23.57 -8.92
N ALA A 86 -3.27 23.39 -8.20
CA ALA A 86 -2.41 24.50 -7.75
C ALA A 86 -1.84 25.30 -8.93
N ALA A 87 -1.48 24.64 -10.03
CA ALA A 87 -0.97 25.30 -11.23
C ALA A 87 -2.06 25.98 -12.09
N ALA A 88 -3.28 25.45 -12.06
CA ALA A 88 -4.42 26.00 -12.80
C ALA A 88 -5.13 27.14 -12.03
N ALA A 89 -4.92 27.25 -10.72
CA ALA A 89 -5.48 28.33 -9.92
C ALA A 89 -4.91 29.68 -10.39
N PRO A 90 -5.75 30.68 -10.70
CA PRO A 90 -5.26 32.04 -10.81
C PRO A 90 -4.62 32.41 -9.47
N GLU A 91 -3.43 33.03 -9.47
CA GLU A 91 -2.67 33.45 -8.28
C GLU A 91 -3.46 34.30 -7.26
N ALA A 92 -4.72 34.66 -7.56
CA ALA A 92 -5.58 35.53 -6.77
C ALA A 92 -6.79 34.87 -6.09
N MET A 93 -7.08 33.56 -6.19
CA MET A 93 -8.42 33.05 -5.81
C MET A 93 -8.54 32.01 -4.70
N VAL A 94 -7.46 31.46 -4.14
CA VAL A 94 -7.59 30.61 -2.95
C VAL A 94 -7.35 31.47 -1.71
N SER A 95 -8.42 31.83 -1.01
CA SER A 95 -8.28 32.61 0.22
C SER A 95 -7.45 31.83 1.25
N PRO A 96 -6.69 32.50 2.11
CA PRO A 96 -5.95 31.83 3.19
C PRO A 96 -6.82 30.92 4.08
N ALA A 97 -8.12 31.23 4.18
CA ALA A 97 -9.09 30.40 4.89
C ALA A 97 -9.30 29.04 4.20
N VAL A 98 -9.43 29.01 2.88
CA VAL A 98 -9.61 27.76 2.12
C VAL A 98 -8.35 26.89 2.21
N LEU A 99 -7.16 27.48 2.14
CA LEU A 99 -5.90 26.74 2.33
C LEU A 99 -5.79 26.17 3.76
N SER A 100 -6.24 26.91 4.77
CA SER A 100 -6.27 26.44 6.16
C SER A 100 -7.20 25.23 6.31
N GLU A 101 -8.40 25.28 5.72
CA GLU A 101 -9.32 24.15 5.76
C GLU A 101 -8.78 22.91 5.02
N ILE A 102 -8.13 23.10 3.86
CA ILE A 102 -7.47 22.02 3.13
C ILE A 102 -6.36 21.37 3.98
N HIS A 103 -5.55 22.16 4.68
CA HIS A 103 -4.53 21.62 5.58
C HIS A 103 -5.14 20.88 6.77
N GLN A 104 -6.23 21.39 7.36
CA GLN A 104 -6.92 20.70 8.44
C GLN A 104 -7.50 19.36 7.99
N LEU A 105 -8.07 19.31 6.78
CA LEU A 105 -8.57 18.06 6.20
C LEU A 105 -7.44 17.06 5.97
N HIS A 106 -6.31 17.48 5.41
CA HIS A 106 -5.13 16.61 5.26
C HIS A 106 -4.66 16.04 6.60
N ASN A 107 -4.57 16.88 7.64
CA ASN A 107 -4.15 16.42 8.96
C ASN A 107 -5.12 15.40 9.56
N LYS A 108 -6.43 15.59 9.38
CA LYS A 108 -7.45 14.63 9.83
C LYS A 108 -7.35 13.31 9.08
N ILE A 109 -7.18 13.33 7.75
CA ILE A 109 -7.01 12.12 6.93
C ILE A 109 -5.77 11.36 7.38
N HIS A 110 -4.63 12.05 7.55
CA HIS A 110 -3.40 11.44 8.01
C HIS A 110 -3.56 10.80 9.40
N GLN A 111 -4.24 11.49 10.32
CA GLN A 111 -4.51 10.96 11.65
C GLN A 111 -5.41 9.72 11.62
N VAL A 112 -6.43 9.69 10.76
CA VAL A 112 -7.28 8.50 10.56
C VAL A 112 -6.46 7.33 10.02
N GLN A 113 -5.57 7.57 9.06
CA GLN A 113 -4.71 6.54 8.48
C GLN A 113 -3.78 5.92 9.53
N VAL A 114 -3.14 6.75 10.35
CA VAL A 114 -2.29 6.28 11.46
C VAL A 114 -3.11 5.47 12.47
N ASN A 115 -4.30 5.96 12.83
CA ASN A 115 -5.18 5.23 13.75
C ASN A 115 -5.58 3.86 13.20
N LEU A 116 -5.93 3.77 11.92
CA LEU A 116 -6.27 2.50 11.26
C LEU A 116 -5.09 1.53 11.25
N GLN A 117 -3.88 2.01 10.96
CA GLN A 117 -2.67 1.19 11.00
C GLN A 117 -2.40 0.66 12.41
N ASN A 118 -2.56 1.51 13.43
CA ASN A 118 -2.40 1.11 14.83
C ASN A 118 -3.45 0.08 15.24
N THR A 119 -4.73 0.32 14.95
CA THR A 119 -5.82 -0.62 15.24
C THR A 119 -5.59 -1.97 14.53
N ARG A 120 -5.13 -1.95 13.27
CA ARG A 120 -4.76 -3.19 12.56
C ARG A 120 -3.65 -3.93 13.29
N ALA A 121 -2.58 -3.22 13.69
CA ALA A 121 -1.44 -3.80 14.40
C ALA A 121 -1.83 -4.37 15.78
N GLU A 122 -2.79 -3.74 16.47
CA GLU A 122 -3.32 -4.22 17.77
C GLU A 122 -4.20 -5.46 17.62
N ILE A 123 -5.04 -5.54 16.60
CA ILE A 123 -6.00 -6.65 16.41
C ILE A 123 -5.33 -7.90 15.82
N LEU A 124 -4.33 -7.72 14.95
CA LEU A 124 -3.72 -8.84 14.20
C LEU A 124 -3.18 -9.98 15.10
N PRO A 125 -2.47 -9.72 16.23
CA PRO A 125 -1.97 -10.76 17.11
C PRO A 125 -3.08 -11.58 17.77
N ASP A 126 -4.15 -10.91 18.23
CA ASP A 126 -5.30 -11.58 18.84
C ASP A 126 -6.06 -12.42 17.83
N LEU A 127 -6.21 -11.94 16.60
CA LEU A 127 -6.82 -12.70 15.51
C LEU A 127 -6.00 -13.96 15.19
N LYS A 128 -4.67 -13.83 15.11
CA LYS A 128 -3.75 -14.97 14.92
C LYS A 128 -3.87 -15.98 16.06
N ARG A 129 -3.91 -15.52 17.31
CA ARG A 129 -4.09 -16.38 18.48
C ARG A 129 -5.42 -17.12 18.43
N LEU A 130 -6.51 -16.43 18.10
CA LEU A 130 -7.84 -17.02 18.04
C LEU A 130 -7.95 -18.04 16.89
N MET A 131 -7.37 -17.73 15.73
CA MET A 131 -7.26 -18.69 14.62
C MET A 131 -6.46 -19.93 15.03
N ASN A 132 -5.33 -19.76 15.73
CA ASN A 132 -4.54 -20.90 16.22
C ASN A 132 -5.28 -21.72 17.28
N GLN A 133 -6.00 -21.07 18.20
CA GLN A 133 -6.82 -21.75 19.22
C GLN A 133 -8.03 -22.47 18.60
N SER A 134 -8.60 -21.92 17.53
CA SER A 134 -9.76 -22.51 16.83
C SER A 134 -9.42 -23.75 16.00
N ARG A 135 -8.14 -24.00 15.72
CA ARG A 135 -7.68 -25.19 14.97
C ARG A 135 -7.69 -26.49 15.78
N GLY A 136 -8.32 -26.49 16.95
CA GLY A 136 -8.47 -27.64 17.84
C GLY A 136 -7.17 -27.96 18.58
N GLU A 137 -7.25 -28.85 19.58
CA GLU A 137 -6.06 -29.53 20.11
C GLU A 137 -5.50 -30.42 18.98
N GLY A 138 -4.76 -29.81 18.06
CA GLY A 138 -3.94 -30.55 17.13
C GLY A 138 -3.04 -31.45 17.96
N ASN A 139 -3.05 -32.75 17.66
CA ASN A 139 -2.10 -33.68 18.26
C ASN A 139 -0.72 -33.01 18.18
N ILE A 140 -0.08 -32.79 19.33
CA ILE A 140 1.33 -32.42 19.35
C ILE A 140 2.05 -33.62 18.74
N VAL A 141 2.25 -33.57 17.43
CA VAL A 141 3.04 -34.58 16.74
C VAL A 141 4.48 -34.28 17.14
N PRO A 142 5.13 -35.15 17.91
CA PRO A 142 6.54 -34.97 18.20
C PRO A 142 7.27 -34.93 16.86
N PHE A 143 7.99 -33.85 16.63
CA PHE A 143 8.85 -33.69 15.45
C PHE A 143 10.30 -33.62 15.92
N GLU A 144 11.20 -34.03 15.04
CA GLU A 144 12.63 -33.96 15.27
C GLU A 144 13.27 -33.13 14.17
N VAL A 145 14.14 -32.19 14.56
CA VAL A 145 14.99 -31.44 13.63
C VAL A 145 16.28 -32.22 13.51
N VAL A 146 16.49 -32.86 12.35
CA VAL A 146 17.71 -33.59 12.04
C VAL A 146 18.70 -32.60 11.41
N PRO A 147 19.82 -32.26 12.08
CA PRO A 147 20.81 -31.36 11.50
C PRO A 147 21.40 -31.96 10.23
N PHE A 148 21.86 -31.09 9.33
CA PHE A 148 22.69 -31.54 8.21
C PHE A 148 24.00 -32.18 8.71
N THR A 149 24.72 -32.90 7.84
CA THR A 149 25.97 -33.60 8.18
C THR A 149 27.07 -32.68 8.72
N ASN A 150 26.97 -31.38 8.44
CA ASN A 150 27.85 -30.32 8.94
C ASN A 150 27.36 -29.69 10.28
N GLY A 151 26.26 -30.21 10.86
CA GLY A 151 25.66 -29.73 12.09
C GLY A 151 24.75 -28.49 11.95
N THR A 152 24.49 -28.00 10.74
CA THR A 152 23.65 -26.81 10.56
C THR A 152 22.16 -27.15 10.62
N ASP A 153 21.39 -26.26 11.24
CA ASP A 153 19.94 -26.37 11.37
C ASP A 153 19.25 -26.21 10.00
N PRO A 154 18.54 -27.24 9.51
CA PRO A 154 17.88 -27.20 8.21
C PRO A 154 16.67 -26.25 8.15
N THR A 155 16.15 -25.81 9.31
CA THR A 155 15.00 -24.90 9.40
C THR A 155 15.38 -23.44 9.22
N LEU A 156 16.68 -23.11 9.27
CA LEU A 156 17.18 -21.76 9.05
C LEU A 156 17.49 -21.47 7.57
N PRO A 157 17.53 -20.20 7.17
CA PRO A 157 18.06 -19.81 5.86
C PRO A 157 19.48 -20.36 5.66
N PRO A 158 19.81 -20.84 4.45
CA PRO A 158 19.06 -20.72 3.20
C PRO A 158 18.05 -21.85 2.94
N HIS A 159 17.93 -22.84 3.83
CA HIS A 159 17.28 -24.11 3.49
C HIS A 159 15.80 -24.16 3.87
N ASN A 160 15.39 -23.53 4.98
CA ASN A 160 13.99 -23.41 5.43
C ASN A 160 13.18 -24.72 5.33
N LEU A 161 13.81 -25.86 5.59
CA LEU A 161 13.14 -27.17 5.45
C LEU A 161 12.18 -27.41 6.61
N PRO A 162 11.00 -28.00 6.35
CA PRO A 162 10.05 -28.32 7.40
C PRO A 162 10.59 -29.43 8.32
N PRO A 163 10.21 -29.45 9.61
CA PRO A 163 10.52 -30.54 10.50
C PRO A 163 9.92 -31.87 10.04
N LEU A 164 10.60 -32.99 10.31
CA LEU A 164 10.12 -34.31 9.94
C LEU A 164 9.15 -34.83 11.02
N HIS A 165 8.04 -35.39 10.57
CA HIS A 165 7.08 -36.10 11.41
C HIS A 165 7.44 -37.60 11.43
N HIS A 166 7.48 -38.19 12.62
CA HIS A 166 7.62 -39.65 12.80
C HIS A 166 6.28 -40.35 12.65
#